data_AF-A0A533SPF6-F1
#
_entry.id   AF-A0A533SPF6-F1
#
_cell.length_a   1.000
_cell.length_b   1.000
_cell.length_c   1.000
_cell.angle_alpha   90.00
_cell.angle_beta   90.00
_cell.angle_gamma   90.00
#
_symmetry.space_group_name_H-M   'P 1'
#
loop_
_entity.id
_entity.type
_entity.pdbx_description
1 polymer ?
#
loop_
_entity_poly.entity_id
_entity_poly.type
_entity_poly.pdbx_seq_one_letter_code
_entity_poly.pdbx_strand_id
1 'polypeptide(L)'
;MVEANALPADGAQRPGLVTTLAALTLASGIDNLFFSIGITGLLVLATIGIGLVLCAPFTLLPAILGVFEIVYGARLLSERPTLRPNRVIASLEIATLLFANPIGVAVGIIALVIYNDESVKRYFAGAA
;
A
#
# COMPACT_ATOMS: atom_id res chain seq x y z
N MET A 1 -46.92 -14.70 -8.45
CA MET A 1 -46.19 -13.57 -7.82
C MET A 1 -44.97 -14.18 -7.17
N VAL A 2 -43.82 -14.13 -7.84
CA VAL A 2 -42.59 -14.73 -7.34
C VAL A 2 -42.02 -13.73 -6.34
N GLU A 3 -42.00 -14.11 -5.05
CA GLU A 3 -41.28 -13.39 -4.02
C GLU A 3 -39.83 -13.19 -4.50
N ALA A 4 -39.44 -11.92 -4.64
CA ALA A 4 -38.05 -11.56 -4.79
C ALA A 4 -37.36 -12.03 -3.52
N ASN A 5 -36.70 -13.18 -3.63
CA ASN A 5 -35.84 -13.77 -2.61
C ASN A 5 -34.79 -12.70 -2.26
N ALA A 6 -35.05 -11.93 -1.21
CA ALA A 6 -34.09 -11.02 -0.63
C ALA A 6 -32.98 -11.91 -0.11
N LEU A 7 -31.91 -12.03 -0.90
CA LEU A 7 -30.68 -12.67 -0.47
C LEU A 7 -30.33 -12.04 0.90
N PRO A 8 -30.07 -12.85 1.93
CA PRO A 8 -29.65 -12.31 3.22
C PRO A 8 -28.48 -11.36 2.96
N ALA A 9 -28.41 -10.25 3.69
CA ALA A 9 -27.29 -9.34 3.64
C ALA A 9 -26.03 -10.12 4.05
N ASP A 10 -25.39 -10.78 3.08
CA ASP A 10 -24.11 -11.47 3.24
C ASP A 10 -23.20 -10.46 3.90
N GLY A 11 -22.80 -10.73 5.15
CA GLY A 11 -22.01 -9.80 5.94
C GLY A 11 -20.80 -9.33 5.15
N ALA A 12 -20.90 -8.11 4.59
CA ALA A 12 -19.99 -7.45 3.65
C ALA A 12 -18.92 -8.39 3.06
N GLN A 13 -19.32 -9.26 2.12
CA GLN A 13 -18.39 -10.14 1.40
C GLN A 13 -17.23 -9.30 0.85
N ARG A 14 -15.97 -9.65 1.20
CA ARG A 14 -14.79 -8.89 0.80
C ARG A 14 -14.67 -8.89 -0.73
N PRO A 15 -14.66 -7.73 -1.40
CA PRO A 15 -14.43 -7.66 -2.84
C PRO A 15 -13.03 -8.19 -3.17
N GLY A 16 -12.90 -8.92 -4.28
CA GLY A 16 -11.59 -9.38 -4.77
C GLY A 16 -10.59 -8.24 -4.93
N LEU A 17 -11.07 -7.06 -5.32
CA LEU A 17 -10.27 -5.83 -5.42
C LEU A 17 -9.63 -5.39 -4.09
N VAL A 18 -10.28 -5.63 -2.95
CA VAL A 18 -9.71 -5.34 -1.62
C VAL A 18 -8.56 -6.31 -1.32
N THR A 19 -8.72 -7.58 -1.67
CA THR A 19 -7.64 -8.58 -1.56
C THR A 19 -6.47 -8.22 -2.47
N THR A 20 -6.75 -7.80 -3.71
CA THR A 20 -5.73 -7.31 -4.65
C THR A 20 -5.01 -6.08 -4.11
N LEU A 21 -5.74 -5.10 -3.60
CA LEU A 21 -5.16 -3.92 -2.95
C LEU A 21 -4.23 -4.32 -1.80
N ALA A 22 -4.70 -5.20 -0.91
CA ALA A 22 -3.92 -5.62 0.24
C ALA A 22 -2.63 -6.35 -0.16
N ALA A 23 -2.71 -7.24 -1.16
CA ALA A 23 -1.56 -7.97 -1.68
C ALA A 23 -0.57 -7.05 -2.40
N LEU A 24 -1.05 -6.13 -3.24
CA LEU A 24 -0.20 -5.18 -3.96
C LEU A 24 0.50 -4.22 -2.99
N THR A 25 -0.22 -3.65 -2.02
CA THR A 25 0.37 -2.77 -1.02
C THR A 25 1.39 -3.53 -0.15
N LEU A 26 1.10 -4.77 0.24
CA LEU A 26 2.06 -5.60 0.98
C LEU A 26 3.34 -5.87 0.16
N ALA A 27 3.20 -6.24 -1.11
CA ALA A 27 4.32 -6.49 -2.00
C ALA A 27 5.15 -5.22 -2.25
N SER A 28 4.49 -4.09 -2.51
CA SER A 28 5.11 -2.76 -2.63
C SER A 28 5.91 -2.42 -1.38
N GLY A 29 5.37 -2.70 -0.19
CA GLY A 29 6.06 -2.44 1.08
C GLY A 29 7.34 -3.24 1.26
N ILE A 30 7.34 -4.49 0.83
CA ILE A 30 8.54 -5.34 0.82
C ILE A 30 9.57 -4.79 -0.16
N ASP A 31 9.15 -4.45 -1.38
CA ASP A 31 10.02 -3.87 -2.40
C ASP A 31 10.61 -2.53 -1.96
N ASN A 32 9.81 -1.62 -1.41
CA ASN A 32 10.23 -0.32 -0.88
C ASN A 32 11.29 -0.47 0.22
N LEU A 33 11.13 -1.47 1.10
CA LEU A 33 12.10 -1.76 2.15
C LEU A 33 13.44 -2.22 1.57
N PHE A 34 13.44 -3.21 0.67
CA PHE A 34 14.67 -3.73 0.07
C PHE A 34 15.33 -2.71 -0.87
N PHE A 35 14.54 -1.97 -1.64
CA PHE A 35 15.01 -0.94 -2.56
C PHE A 35 15.71 0.20 -1.81
N SER A 36 15.13 0.67 -0.71
CA SER A 36 15.73 1.70 0.15
C SER A 36 17.06 1.24 0.76
N ILE A 37 17.13 -0.01 1.25
CA ILE A 37 18.37 -0.61 1.76
C ILE A 37 19.41 -0.71 0.63
N GLY A 38 18.99 -1.13 -0.56
CA GLY A 38 19.85 -1.24 -1.75
C GLY A 38 20.46 0.10 -2.17
N ILE A 39 19.64 1.15 -2.34
CA ILE A 39 20.10 2.49 -2.68
C ILE A 39 20.99 3.07 -1.59
N THR A 40 20.57 2.99 -0.33
CA THR A 40 21.35 3.53 0.80
C THR A 40 22.70 2.80 0.89
N GLY A 41 22.71 1.48 0.79
CA GLY A 41 23.94 0.67 0.81
C GLY A 41 24.87 1.03 -0.35
N LEU A 42 24.34 1.12 -1.57
CA LEU A 42 25.11 1.51 -2.75
C LEU A 42 25.74 2.91 -2.57
N LEU A 43 24.97 3.87 -2.06
CA LEU A 43 25.43 5.23 -1.84
C LEU A 43 26.53 5.29 -0.77
N VAL A 44 26.35 4.57 0.35
CA VAL A 44 27.35 4.50 1.42
C VAL A 44 28.65 3.89 0.92
N LEU A 45 28.60 2.82 0.12
CA LEU A 45 29.78 2.21 -0.47
C LEU A 45 30.45 3.13 -1.50
N ALA A 46 29.67 3.77 -2.37
CA ALA A 46 30.17 4.69 -3.39
C ALA A 46 30.84 5.96 -2.81
N THR A 47 30.45 6.36 -1.60
CA THR A 47 30.92 7.57 -0.93
C THR A 47 31.86 7.29 0.26
N ILE A 48 32.31 6.04 0.43
CA ILE A 48 33.20 5.61 1.53
C ILE A 48 32.64 6.07 2.90
N GLY A 49 31.32 5.90 3.10
CA GLY A 49 30.65 6.20 4.37
C GLY A 49 30.11 7.63 4.51
N ILE A 50 30.53 8.60 3.70
CA ILE A 50 30.06 10.00 3.83
C ILE A 50 28.57 10.13 3.50
N GLY A 51 28.07 9.34 2.54
CA GLY A 51 26.67 9.31 2.14
C GLY A 51 25.72 8.88 3.26
N LEU A 52 26.21 8.19 4.29
CA LEU A 52 25.40 7.84 5.45
C LEU A 52 24.98 9.08 6.25
N VAL A 53 25.86 10.09 6.36
CA VAL A 53 25.58 11.28 7.16
C VAL A 53 24.73 12.29 6.37
N LEU A 54 24.97 12.41 5.06
CA LEU A 54 24.33 13.44 4.23
C LEU A 54 23.01 13.00 3.59
N CYS A 55 22.90 11.74 3.17
CA CYS A 55 21.80 11.29 2.31
C CYS A 55 20.92 10.19 2.91
N ALA A 56 21.40 9.47 3.94
CA ALA A 56 20.57 8.45 4.61
C ALA A 56 19.20 8.95 5.10
N PRO A 57 19.03 10.16 5.69
CA PRO A 57 17.70 10.61 6.10
C PRO A 57 16.73 10.76 4.92
N PHE A 58 17.22 11.01 3.72
CA PHE A 58 16.40 11.04 2.50
C PHE A 58 16.19 9.64 1.93
N THR A 59 17.23 8.83 1.79
CA THR A 59 17.14 7.52 1.13
C THR A 59 16.42 6.46 1.99
N LEU A 60 16.20 6.71 3.28
CA LEU A 60 15.40 5.87 4.19
C LEU A 60 13.90 6.16 4.16
N LEU A 61 13.46 7.27 3.54
CA LEU A 61 12.03 7.59 3.41
C LEU A 61 11.21 6.45 2.78
N PRO A 62 11.67 5.80 1.69
CA PRO A 62 10.96 4.64 1.12
C PRO A 62 10.95 3.43 2.07
N ALA A 63 11.98 3.22 2.91
CA ALA A 63 11.95 2.14 3.91
C ALA A 63 10.85 2.36 4.96
N ILE A 64 10.70 3.60 5.45
CA ILE A 64 9.65 3.96 6.42
C ILE A 64 8.26 3.74 5.79
N LEU A 65 8.08 4.21 4.55
CA LEU A 65 6.87 3.96 3.78
C LEU A 65 6.59 2.46 3.64
N GLY A 66 7.62 1.66 3.30
CA GLY A 66 7.48 0.22 3.13
C GLY A 66 7.02 -0.50 4.40
N VAL A 67 7.46 -0.06 5.59
CA VAL A 67 6.94 -0.58 6.87
C VAL A 67 5.45 -0.28 7.02
N PHE A 68 5.01 0.94 6.71
CA PHE A 68 3.58 1.29 6.78
C PHE A 68 2.73 0.47 5.81
N GLU A 69 3.23 0.23 4.60
CA GLU A 69 2.59 -0.58 3.57
C GLU A 69 2.47 -2.05 3.99
N ILE A 70 3.54 -2.63 4.55
CA ILE A 70 3.52 -4.01 5.06
C ILE A 70 2.46 -4.15 6.16
N VAL A 71 2.48 -3.25 7.14
CA VAL A 71 1.52 -3.29 8.24
C VAL A 71 0.10 -3.09 7.73
N TYR A 72 -0.14 -2.11 6.86
CA TYR A 72 -1.47 -1.84 6.32
C TYR A 72 -1.98 -3.00 5.46
N GLY A 73 -1.17 -3.52 4.53
CA GLY A 73 -1.51 -4.64 3.66
C GLY A 73 -1.77 -5.92 4.44
N ALA A 74 -0.93 -6.25 5.42
CA ALA A 74 -1.13 -7.41 6.29
C ALA A 74 -2.43 -7.30 7.09
N ARG A 75 -2.70 -6.15 7.72
CA ARG A 75 -3.95 -5.93 8.45
C ARG A 75 -5.16 -5.97 7.54
N LEU A 76 -5.05 -5.40 6.34
CA LEU A 76 -6.10 -5.45 5.34
C LEU A 76 -6.34 -6.88 4.82
N LEU A 77 -5.37 -7.80 4.90
CA LEU A 77 -5.59 -9.22 4.64
C LEU A 77 -6.24 -9.95 5.83
N SER A 78 -5.81 -9.66 7.06
CA SER A 78 -6.19 -10.41 8.26
C SER A 78 -7.51 -9.99 8.93
N GLU A 79 -7.91 -8.72 8.87
CA GLU A 79 -9.06 -8.19 9.64
C GLU A 79 -10.30 -7.91 8.75
N ARG A 80 -11.51 -8.27 9.23
CA ARG A 80 -12.80 -7.77 8.70
C ARG A 80 -13.04 -6.34 9.23
N PRO A 81 -13.67 -5.45 8.45
CA PRO A 81 -13.09 -4.15 8.24
C PRO A 81 -13.38 -3.22 9.42
N THR A 82 -12.34 -2.84 10.14
CA THR A 82 -12.26 -1.62 10.97
C THR A 82 -11.31 -0.59 10.35
N LEU A 83 -10.58 -1.00 9.31
CA LEU A 83 -9.57 -0.22 8.63
C LEU A 83 -10.22 0.70 7.61
N ARG A 84 -9.75 1.95 7.58
CA ARG A 84 -10.17 2.95 6.58
C ARG A 84 -9.22 2.95 5.38
N PRO A 85 -9.70 3.33 4.19
CA PRO A 85 -8.84 3.56 3.03
C PRO A 85 -7.72 4.55 3.34
N ASN A 86 -6.47 4.12 3.20
CA ASN A 86 -5.32 4.98 3.45
C ASN A 86 -4.79 5.59 2.15
N ARG A 87 -5.41 6.70 1.72
CA ARG A 87 -4.97 7.45 0.51
C ARG A 87 -3.61 8.14 0.68
N VAL A 88 -3.18 8.36 1.93
CA VAL A 88 -1.86 8.94 2.21
C VAL A 88 -0.77 7.97 1.80
N ILE A 89 -0.89 6.69 2.15
CA ILE A 89 0.05 5.64 1.70
C ILE A 89 0.13 5.61 0.16
N ALA A 90 -1.01 5.56 -0.53
CA ALA A 90 -1.03 5.53 -2.00
C ALA A 90 -0.41 6.79 -2.64
N SER A 91 -0.53 7.95 -1.99
CA SER A 91 0.10 9.19 -2.47
C SER A 91 1.61 9.17 -2.24
N LEU A 92 2.06 8.62 -1.12
CA LEU A 92 3.47 8.43 -0.82
C LEU A 92 4.11 7.37 -1.74
N GLU A 93 3.37 6.33 -2.11
CA GLU A 93 3.77 5.36 -3.15
C GLU A 93 4.06 6.06 -4.48
N ILE A 94 3.18 6.97 -4.92
CA ILE A 94 3.43 7.78 -6.12
C ILE A 94 4.66 8.67 -5.95
N ALA A 95 4.89 9.22 -4.75
CA ALA A 95 6.06 10.04 -4.46
C ALA A 95 7.38 9.22 -4.53
N THR A 96 7.34 7.89 -4.51
CA THR A 96 8.53 7.04 -4.73
C THR A 96 9.17 7.23 -6.10
N LEU A 97 8.48 7.90 -7.04
CA LEU A 97 9.07 8.39 -8.29
C LEU A 97 10.33 9.22 -8.07
N LEU A 98 10.39 10.01 -6.98
CA LEU A 98 11.55 10.83 -6.62
C LEU A 98 12.81 9.99 -6.32
N PHE A 99 12.61 8.72 -5.99
CA PHE A 99 13.66 7.74 -5.69
C PHE A 99 13.88 6.77 -6.85
N ALA A 100 13.29 7.05 -8.02
CA ALA A 100 13.32 6.19 -9.20
C ALA A 100 12.78 4.77 -8.94
N ASN A 101 11.76 4.63 -8.10
CA ASN A 101 11.05 3.36 -7.89
C ASN A 101 9.75 3.31 -8.74
N PRO A 102 9.77 2.74 -9.95
CA PRO A 102 8.58 2.67 -10.79
C PRO A 102 7.51 1.70 -10.27
N ILE A 103 7.89 0.71 -9.46
CA ILE A 103 6.96 -0.29 -8.91
C ILE A 103 6.04 0.39 -7.91
N GLY A 104 6.60 1.14 -6.96
CA GLY A 104 5.82 1.91 -5.98
C GLY A 104 4.85 2.87 -6.66
N VAL A 105 5.29 3.57 -7.72
CA VAL A 105 4.43 4.49 -8.49
C VAL A 105 3.23 3.75 -9.09
N ALA A 106 3.46 2.59 -9.72
CA ALA A 106 2.38 1.81 -10.32
C ALA A 106 1.38 1.33 -9.25
N VAL A 107 1.87 0.81 -8.11
CA VAL A 107 1.01 0.34 -7.02
C VAL A 107 0.19 1.48 -6.43
N GLY A 108 0.77 2.67 -6.22
CA GLY A 108 0.06 3.82 -5.69
C GLY A 108 -1.08 4.29 -6.62
N ILE A 109 -0.85 4.32 -7.93
CA ILE A 109 -1.91 4.64 -8.91
C ILE A 109 -3.01 3.58 -8.87
N ILE A 110 -2.65 2.29 -8.89
CA ILE A 110 -3.61 1.19 -8.84
C ILE A 110 -4.44 1.26 -7.54
N ALA A 111 -3.81 1.54 -6.40
CA ALA A 111 -4.48 1.70 -5.13
C ALA A 111 -5.51 2.83 -5.16
N LEU A 112 -5.17 4.00 -5.71
CA LEU A 112 -6.11 5.11 -5.87
C LEU A 112 -7.30 4.75 -6.79
N VAL A 113 -7.05 4.00 -7.87
CA VAL A 113 -8.12 3.50 -8.75
C VAL A 113 -9.04 2.54 -7.98
N ILE A 114 -8.47 1.57 -7.26
CA ILE A 114 -9.24 0.61 -6.45
C ILE A 114 -10.05 1.32 -5.36
N TYR A 115 -9.50 2.33 -4.70
CA TYR A 115 -10.22 3.13 -3.70
C TYR A 115 -11.41 3.92 -4.29
N ASN A 116 -11.45 4.11 -5.60
CA ASN A 116 -12.56 4.78 -6.27
C ASN A 116 -13.68 3.84 -6.73
N ASP A 117 -13.47 2.52 -6.70
CA ASP A 117 -14.48 1.52 -7.05
C ASP A 117 -15.64 1.50 -6.04
N GLU A 118 -16.87 1.35 -6.54
CA GLU A 118 -18.07 1.35 -5.69
C GLU A 118 -18.13 0.17 -4.73
N SER A 119 -17.70 -1.03 -5.14
CA SER A 119 -17.72 -2.22 -4.29
C SER A 119 -16.75 -2.06 -3.11
N VAL A 120 -15.60 -1.45 -3.36
CA VAL A 120 -14.57 -1.15 -2.37
C VAL A 120 -15.06 -0.07 -1.40
N LYS A 121 -15.66 1.00 -1.91
CA LYS A 121 -16.29 2.04 -1.07
C LYS A 121 -17.37 1.47 -0.15
N ARG A 122 -18.25 0.61 -0.67
CA ARG A 122 -19.28 -0.07 0.13
C ARG A 122 -18.68 -0.99 1.19
N TYR A 123 -17.63 -1.74 0.84
CA TYR A 123 -16.91 -2.59 1.78
C TYR A 123 -16.33 -1.80 2.97
N PHE A 124 -15.70 -0.65 2.69
CA PHE A 124 -15.16 0.22 3.74
C PHE A 124 -16.22 1.10 4.44
N ALA A 125 -17.41 1.25 3.88
CA ALA A 125 -18.52 1.96 4.53
C ALA A 125 -19.29 1.06 5.51
N GLY A 126 -19.43 -0.25 5.21
CA GLY A 126 -19.99 -1.24 6.14
C GLY A 126 -19.06 -1.62 7.30
N ALA A 127 -17.89 -0.98 7.37
CA ALA A 127 -16.83 -1.12 8.36
C ALA A 127 -16.88 -0.06 9.48
N ALA A 128 -17.70 0.98 9.29
CA ALA A 128 -17.80 2.18 10.13
C ALA A 128 -19.08 2.13 10.98
#